data_AF-A0A800EUI2-F1
#
_entry.id   AF-A0A800EUI2-F1
#
_cell.length_a   1.000
_cell.length_b   1.000
_cell.length_c   1.000
_cell.angle_alpha   90.00
_cell.angle_beta   90.00
_cell.angle_gamma   90.00
#
_symmetry.space_group_name_H-M   'P 1'
#
loop_
_entity.id
_entity.type
_entity.pdbx_description
1 polymer ?
#
loop_
_entity_poly.entity_id
_entity_poly.type
_entity_poly.pdbx_seq_one_letter_code
_entity_poly.pdbx_strand_id
1 'polypeptide(L)'
;MGTYLIARHNSVLQFSGGTVPAQLEVRDAASAQMTGGTVGTDVTVSDAAFLDLRAGDVTGNLTVLGFASVLFTGGTVTGNLSLSDFSSV
;
A
#
# COMPACT_ATOMS: atom_id res chain seq x y z
N MET A 1 -16.23 5.97 12.38
CA MET A 1 -15.70 4.63 12.05
C MET A 1 -15.12 4.75 10.64
N GLY A 2 -13.79 4.73 10.48
CA GLY A 2 -13.18 4.73 9.14
C GLY A 2 -13.41 3.39 8.45
N THR A 3 -13.52 3.39 7.13
CA THR A 3 -13.53 2.16 6.33
C THR A 3 -12.10 1.77 5.99
N TYR A 4 -11.75 0.51 6.25
CA TYR A 4 -10.43 -0.05 6.00
C TYR A 4 -10.56 -1.27 5.09
N LEU A 5 -9.62 -1.39 4.15
CA LEU A 5 -9.32 -2.65 3.48
C LEU A 5 -7.98 -3.14 4.01
N ILE A 6 -7.94 -4.33 4.59
CA ILE A 6 -6.77 -4.82 5.32
C ILE A 6 -6.31 -6.15 4.72
N ALA A 7 -5.05 -6.18 4.29
CA ALA A 7 -4.30 -7.40 4.01
C ALA A 7 -3.41 -7.71 5.21
N ARG A 8 -3.50 -8.93 5.75
CA ARG A 8 -2.80 -9.35 6.97
C ARG A 8 -2.49 -10.83 6.99
N HIS A 9 -1.55 -11.24 7.83
CA HIS A 9 -1.16 -12.62 8.10
C HIS A 9 -0.78 -13.39 6.83
N ASN A 10 0.23 -12.91 6.10
CA ASN A 10 0.74 -13.54 4.86
C ASN A 10 -0.30 -13.62 3.73
N SER A 11 -1.38 -12.85 3.79
CA SER A 11 -2.36 -12.78 2.70
C SER A 11 -1.82 -12.03 1.49
N VAL A 12 -2.42 -12.27 0.32
CA VAL A 12 -2.14 -11.50 -0.90
C VAL A 12 -3.39 -10.73 -1.32
N LEU A 13 -3.25 -9.43 -1.52
CA LEU A 13 -4.29 -8.56 -2.08
C LEU A 13 -3.87 -8.10 -3.49
N GLN A 14 -4.79 -8.14 -4.45
CA GLN A 14 -4.51 -7.75 -5.84
C GLN A 14 -5.51 -6.70 -6.31
N PHE A 15 -5.00 -5.60 -6.85
CA PHE A 15 -5.76 -4.53 -7.47
C PHE A 15 -5.38 -4.40 -8.93
N SER A 16 -6.35 -4.64 -9.81
CA SER A 16 -6.18 -4.49 -11.26
C SER A 16 -6.99 -3.33 -11.83
N GLY A 17 -7.84 -2.69 -11.03
CA GLY A 17 -8.74 -1.60 -11.45
C GLY A 17 -9.74 -1.20 -10.37
N GLY A 18 -10.58 -0.20 -10.69
CA GLY A 18 -11.59 0.33 -9.76
C GLY A 18 -11.01 1.24 -8.67
N THR A 19 -11.88 1.67 -7.75
CA THR A 19 -11.50 2.57 -6.66
C THR A 19 -11.83 1.93 -5.32
N VAL A 20 -10.87 1.93 -4.41
CA VAL A 20 -11.07 1.64 -2.99
C VAL A 20 -11.19 2.98 -2.27
N PRO A 21 -12.39 3.41 -1.85
CA PRO A 21 -12.59 4.70 -1.16
C PRO A 21 -12.22 4.63 0.34
N ALA A 22 -11.36 3.70 0.71
CA ALA A 22 -11.02 3.32 2.07
C ALA A 22 -9.50 3.34 2.27
N GLN A 23 -9.06 3.42 3.52
CA GLN A 23 -7.64 3.29 3.84
C GLN A 23 -7.21 1.86 3.56
N LEU A 24 -6.05 1.69 2.92
CA LEU A 24 -5.44 0.39 2.70
C LEU A 24 -4.35 0.15 3.73
N GLU A 25 -4.43 -0.99 4.42
CA GLU A 25 -3.39 -1.44 5.33
C GLU A 25 -2.85 -2.79 4.87
N VAL A 26 -1.54 -2.89 4.70
CA VAL A 26 -0.83 -4.12 4.37
C VAL A 26 0.16 -4.38 5.50
N ARG A 27 -0.06 -5.44 6.28
CA ARG A 27 0.73 -5.73 7.48
C ARG A 27 0.96 -7.21 7.71
N ASP A 28 1.75 -7.55 8.72
CA ASP A 28 2.00 -8.93 9.18
C ASP A 28 2.49 -9.84 8.04
N ALA A 29 3.56 -9.43 7.36
CA ALA A 29 4.15 -10.12 6.20
C ALA A 29 3.18 -10.36 5.03
N ALA A 30 2.05 -9.65 4.98
CA ALA A 30 1.15 -9.68 3.82
C ALA A 30 1.77 -8.96 2.61
N SER A 31 1.21 -9.23 1.43
CA SER A 31 1.57 -8.52 0.21
C SER A 31 0.35 -7.90 -0.47
N ALA A 32 0.56 -6.74 -1.09
CA ALA A 32 -0.40 -6.13 -1.99
C ALA A 32 0.26 -5.84 -3.34
N GLN A 33 -0.47 -6.11 -4.42
CA GLN A 33 -0.02 -5.82 -5.78
C GLN A 33 -1.03 -4.89 -6.45
N MET A 34 -0.58 -3.72 -6.86
CA MET A 34 -1.35 -2.73 -7.60
C MET A 34 -0.86 -2.69 -9.05
N THR A 35 -1.65 -3.28 -9.95
CA THR A 35 -1.44 -3.24 -11.40
C THR A 35 -2.45 -2.33 -12.11
N GLY A 36 -3.28 -1.63 -11.35
CA GLY A 36 -4.24 -0.63 -11.81
C GLY A 36 -5.19 -0.20 -10.67
N GLY A 37 -6.04 0.80 -10.94
CA GLY A 37 -7.03 1.29 -9.99
C GLY A 37 -6.49 2.36 -9.04
N THR A 38 -7.30 2.72 -8.04
CA THR A 38 -7.02 3.84 -7.14
C THR A 38 -7.33 3.48 -5.70
N VAL A 39 -6.39 3.74 -4.78
CA VAL A 39 -6.70 3.86 -3.35
C VAL A 39 -6.98 5.33 -3.08
N GLY A 40 -8.23 5.63 -2.75
CA GLY A 40 -8.74 7.01 -2.64
C GLY A 40 -8.30 7.76 -1.38
N THR A 41 -7.51 7.12 -0.51
CA THR A 41 -7.03 7.70 0.75
C THR A 41 -5.59 7.23 1.02
N ASP A 42 -5.19 7.13 2.29
CA ASP A 42 -3.86 6.72 2.69
C ASP A 42 -3.61 5.22 2.51
N VAL A 43 -2.36 4.87 2.29
CA VAL A 43 -1.85 3.49 2.32
C VAL A 43 -0.81 3.37 3.42
N THR A 44 -0.91 2.32 4.21
CA THR A 44 0.07 1.97 5.24
C THR A 44 0.61 0.58 4.99
N VAL A 45 1.94 0.46 4.91
CA VAL A 45 2.64 -0.82 4.76
C VAL A 45 3.56 -1.00 5.96
N SER A 46 3.34 -2.06 6.75
CA SER A 46 4.03 -2.28 8.02
C SER A 46 4.42 -3.73 8.27
N ASP A 47 5.24 -3.97 9.30
CA ASP A 47 5.48 -5.30 9.87
C ASP A 47 5.94 -6.34 8.83
N ALA A 48 7.04 -6.01 8.15
CA ALA A 48 7.66 -6.80 7.07
C ALA A 48 6.72 -7.07 5.87
N ALA A 49 5.64 -6.31 5.72
CA ALA A 49 4.79 -6.40 4.55
C ALA A 49 5.44 -5.83 3.28
N PHE A 50 4.87 -6.19 2.14
CA PHE A 50 5.34 -5.77 0.83
C PHE A 50 4.22 -5.15 -0.01
N LEU A 51 4.47 -4.00 -0.60
CA LEU A 51 3.59 -3.39 -1.61
C LEU A 51 4.31 -3.27 -2.95
N ASP A 52 3.75 -3.86 -3.99
CA ASP A 52 4.22 -3.69 -5.36
C ASP A 52 3.28 -2.76 -6.13
N LEU A 53 3.76 -1.55 -6.43
CA LEU A 53 3.00 -0.50 -7.08
C LEU A 53 3.45 -0.35 -8.54
N ARG A 54 2.90 -1.22 -9.39
CA ARG A 54 3.24 -1.31 -10.82
C ARG A 54 2.45 -0.34 -11.68
N ALA A 55 1.20 -0.09 -11.31
CA ALA A 55 0.32 0.89 -11.92
C ALA A 55 -0.82 1.26 -10.95
N GLY A 56 -1.57 2.30 -11.27
CA GLY A 56 -2.62 2.85 -10.40
C GLY A 56 -2.11 3.94 -9.47
N ASP A 57 -3.02 4.49 -8.68
CA ASP A 57 -2.79 5.72 -7.93
C ASP A 57 -3.13 5.56 -6.45
N VAL A 58 -2.25 6.07 -5.60
CA VAL A 58 -2.55 6.36 -4.19
C VAL A 58 -2.76 7.86 -4.08
N THR A 59 -3.99 8.28 -3.84
CA THR A 59 -4.32 9.72 -3.79
C THR A 59 -3.93 10.35 -2.47
N GLY A 60 -3.89 9.57 -1.39
CA GLY A 60 -3.39 9.99 -0.08
C GLY A 60 -1.88 9.80 0.07
N ASN A 61 -1.45 9.69 1.32
CA ASN A 61 -0.07 9.42 1.67
C ASN A 61 0.23 7.92 1.60
N LEU A 62 1.46 7.57 1.25
CA LEU A 62 2.01 6.24 1.45
C LEU A 62 2.98 6.27 2.63
N THR A 63 2.65 5.54 3.69
CA THR A 63 3.51 5.39 4.87
C THR A 63 4.04 3.97 4.93
N VAL A 64 5.36 3.84 5.04
CA VAL A 64 6.06 2.55 5.11
C VAL A 64 6.88 2.51 6.40
N LEU A 65 6.68 1.46 7.19
CA LEU A 65 7.28 1.32 8.52
C LEU A 65 7.63 -0.14 8.84
N GLY A 66 8.47 -0.36 9.86
CA GLY A 66 8.67 -1.68 10.48
C GLY A 66 9.15 -2.76 9.51
N PHE A 67 10.35 -2.58 8.94
CA PHE A 67 10.97 -3.49 7.95
C PHE A 67 10.12 -3.77 6.69
N ALA A 68 9.04 -3.02 6.47
CA ALA A 68 8.25 -3.13 5.27
C ALA A 68 8.99 -2.58 4.05
N SER A 69 8.61 -3.07 2.89
CA SER A 69 9.18 -2.63 1.62
C SER A 69 8.10 -2.30 0.61
N VAL A 70 8.38 -1.31 -0.22
CA VAL A 70 7.55 -0.96 -1.38
C VAL A 70 8.42 -1.06 -2.62
N LEU A 71 7.84 -1.45 -3.75
CA LEU A 71 8.48 -1.37 -5.05
C LEU A 71 7.64 -0.52 -5.98
N PHE A 72 8.23 0.51 -6.60
CA PHE A 72 7.59 1.30 -7.65
C PHE A 72 8.11 0.91 -9.01
N THR A 73 7.24 0.41 -9.88
CA THR A 73 7.58 0.20 -11.30
C THR A 73 6.74 1.03 -12.25
N GLY A 74 5.75 1.80 -11.75
CA GLY A 74 5.00 2.71 -12.61
C GLY A 74 3.95 3.60 -11.94
N GLY A 75 3.16 3.08 -11.00
CA GLY A 75 2.03 3.85 -10.45
C GLY A 75 2.46 5.06 -9.61
N THR A 76 1.49 5.85 -9.15
CA THR A 76 1.75 7.14 -8.50
C THR A 76 1.32 7.19 -7.04
N VAL A 77 2.02 8.01 -6.26
CA VAL A 77 1.56 8.49 -4.94
C VAL A 77 1.44 10.00 -5.07
N THR A 78 0.22 10.52 -4.92
CA THR A 78 -0.05 11.96 -5.04
C THR A 78 0.27 12.71 -3.74
N GLY A 79 0.05 12.07 -2.60
CA GLY A 79 0.43 12.61 -1.30
C GLY A 79 1.91 12.40 -0.98
N ASN A 80 2.23 12.38 0.31
CA ASN A 80 3.61 12.18 0.75
C ASN A 80 3.97 10.69 0.77
N LEU A 81 5.22 10.40 0.43
CA LEU A 81 5.86 9.13 0.74
C LEU A 81 6.68 9.30 2.02
N SER A 82 6.33 8.56 3.07
CA SER A 82 7.03 8.58 4.36
C SER A 82 7.62 7.20 4.67
N LEU A 83 8.91 7.18 4.96
CA LEU A 83 9.71 5.98 5.27
C LEU A 83 10.24 6.10 6.70
N SER A 84 10.08 5.05 7.50
CA SER A 84 10.56 4.98 8.89
C SER A 84 10.92 3.54 9.27
N ASP A 85 11.75 3.37 10.31
CA ASP A 85 12.03 2.07 10.93
C ASP A 85 12.46 0.95 9.95
N PHE A 86 13.67 1.08 9.41
CA PHE A 86 14.31 0.15 8.46
C PHE A 86 13.48 -0.17 7.20
N SER A 87 12.49 0.65 6.87
CA SER A 87 11.71 0.53 5.64
C SER A 87 12.52 0.85 4.39
N SER A 88 12.14 0.28 3.25
CA SER A 88 12.76 0.57 1.95
C SER A 88 11.75 0.80 0.82
N VAL A 89 12.20 1.50 -0.21
CA VAL A 89 11.52 1.71 -1.49
C VAL A 89 12.48 1.36 -2.63
#